data_AF-A0A7S4A2T9-F1
#
_entry.id   AF-A0A7S4A2T9-F1
#
_cell.length_a   1.000
_cell.length_b   1.000
_cell.length_c   1.000
_cell.angle_alpha   90.00
_cell.angle_beta   90.00
_cell.angle_gamma   90.00
#
_symmetry.space_group_name_H-M   'P 1'
#
loop_
_entity.id
_entity.type
_entity.pdbx_description
1 polymer ?
#
loop_
_entity_poly.entity_id
_entity_poly.type
_entity_poly.pdbx_seq_one_letter_code
_entity_poly.pdbx_strand_id
1 'polypeptide(L)'
;ANKHRQAQAARRQGAMRRAAHREQVRRRAGVVAAVQAGKVVNDACGQKASEADAKLMQLQRRAAFFLRDHAELRRVLRGHDFERDLPDAAKMHEAARLFESGGLGVRVSPADALRCHKFAAALGHRASRGVVGEYAETGAAERRRPRRARTLYRDAARDDDPRARYNLGRVFYHGLLGQRANRRTARLLFEKAARRKHRGAQAALGYMYEKAEGDLKADAARAQHYYAKAADQGCDRSAFNLGRLYETLLLAPPPDETAYDAAVRWRGAARQPMVRVSASADGSEIPVDVRAGTSGRRSAASSGPRTG
;
A
#
# COMPACT_ATOMS: atom_id res chain seq x y z
N ALA A 1 45.60 -20.73 -36.97
CA ALA A 1 45.25 -19.29 -37.13
C ALA A 1 44.29 -18.75 -36.06
N ASN A 2 43.16 -19.41 -35.78
CA ASN A 2 42.10 -18.85 -34.91
C ASN A 2 42.49 -18.74 -33.41
N LYS A 3 43.19 -19.75 -32.86
CA LYS A 3 43.68 -19.74 -31.47
C LYS A 3 44.71 -18.63 -31.19
N HIS A 4 45.57 -18.31 -32.16
CA HIS A 4 46.55 -17.23 -32.03
C HIS A 4 45.90 -15.83 -32.01
N ARG A 5 44.84 -15.62 -32.83
CA ARG A 5 44.07 -14.37 -32.81
C ARG A 5 43.31 -14.18 -31.49
N GLN A 6 42.72 -15.26 -30.95
CA GLN A 6 42.06 -15.22 -29.64
C GLN A 6 43.05 -14.93 -28.50
N ALA A 7 44.24 -15.53 -28.52
CA ALA A 7 45.29 -15.25 -27.53
C ALA A 7 45.79 -13.79 -27.60
N GLN A 8 45.93 -13.22 -28.80
CA GLN A 8 46.30 -11.81 -28.98
C GLN A 8 45.19 -10.85 -28.53
N ALA A 9 43.91 -11.19 -28.77
CA ALA A 9 42.77 -10.41 -28.29
C ALA A 9 42.68 -10.41 -26.76
N ALA A 10 42.89 -11.56 -26.12
CA ALA A 10 42.90 -11.68 -24.65
C ALA A 10 44.05 -10.87 -24.02
N ARG A 11 45.24 -10.86 -24.63
CA ARG A 11 46.38 -10.05 -24.18
C ARG A 11 46.10 -8.55 -24.31
N ARG A 12 45.46 -8.11 -25.40
CA ARG A 12 45.05 -6.70 -25.59
C ARG A 12 43.99 -6.28 -24.57
N GLN A 13 43.00 -7.13 -24.29
CA GLN A 13 42.01 -6.87 -23.25
C GLN A 13 42.64 -6.82 -21.85
N GLY A 14 43.60 -7.70 -21.56
CA GLY A 14 44.36 -7.68 -20.31
C GLY A 14 45.18 -6.39 -20.13
N ALA A 15 45.82 -5.90 -21.20
CA ALA A 15 46.56 -4.64 -21.19
C ALA A 15 45.64 -3.43 -20.98
N MET A 16 44.49 -3.38 -21.67
CA MET A 16 43.47 -2.33 -21.50
C MET A 16 42.92 -2.28 -20.08
N ARG A 17 42.63 -3.44 -19.46
CA ARG A 17 42.17 -3.52 -18.07
C ARG A 17 43.24 -3.02 -17.08
N ARG A 18 44.51 -3.34 -17.31
CA ARG A 18 45.63 -2.85 -16.49
C ARG A 18 45.84 -1.35 -16.65
N ALA A 19 45.67 -0.81 -17.85
CA ALA A 19 45.74 0.64 -18.11
C ALA A 19 44.59 1.40 -17.42
N ALA A 20 43.35 0.91 -17.55
CA ALA A 20 42.18 1.48 -16.87
C ALA A 20 42.32 1.42 -15.34
N HIS A 21 42.85 0.32 -14.80
CA HIS A 21 43.12 0.21 -13.36
C HIS A 21 44.21 1.19 -12.91
N ARG A 22 45.31 1.37 -13.67
CA ARG A 22 46.35 2.37 -13.38
C ARG A 22 45.81 3.80 -13.43
N GLU A 23 44.91 4.11 -14.36
CA GLU A 23 44.27 5.42 -14.44
C GLU A 23 43.30 5.65 -13.27
N GLN A 24 42.54 4.63 -12.87
CA GLN A 24 41.66 4.68 -11.71
C GLN A 24 42.45 4.86 -10.40
N VAL A 25 43.60 4.20 -10.27
CA VAL A 25 44.53 4.37 -9.14
C VAL A 25 45.16 5.77 -9.17
N ARG A 26 45.55 6.31 -10.33
CA ARG A 26 46.02 7.69 -10.46
C ARG A 26 44.96 8.72 -10.10
N ARG A 27 43.70 8.53 -10.53
CA ARG A 27 42.57 9.40 -10.14
C ARG A 27 42.32 9.34 -8.64
N ARG A 28 42.35 8.15 -8.03
CA ARG A 28 42.25 7.99 -6.57
C ARG A 28 43.43 8.63 -5.84
N ALA A 29 44.66 8.48 -6.34
CA ALA A 29 45.83 9.14 -5.77
C ALA A 29 45.76 10.67 -5.87
N GLY A 30 45.23 11.20 -6.99
CA GLY A 30 44.97 12.63 -7.15
C GLY A 30 43.89 13.16 -6.21
N VAL A 31 42.83 12.38 -5.98
CA VAL A 31 41.79 12.70 -4.98
C VAL A 31 42.33 12.64 -3.55
N VAL A 32 43.15 11.65 -3.22
CA VAL A 32 43.79 11.54 -1.90
C VAL A 32 44.79 12.68 -1.66
N ALA A 33 45.57 13.06 -2.68
CA ALA A 33 46.46 14.23 -2.61
C ALA A 33 45.67 15.56 -2.46
N ALA A 34 44.50 15.69 -3.10
CA ALA A 34 43.62 16.84 -2.91
C ALA A 34 42.97 16.88 -1.51
N VAL A 35 42.66 15.72 -0.94
CA VAL A 35 42.12 15.58 0.43
C VAL A 35 43.20 15.84 1.49
N GLN A 36 44.45 15.43 1.25
CA GLN A 36 45.59 15.69 2.15
C GLN A 36 46.09 17.14 2.10
N ALA A 37 45.84 17.86 1.00
CA ALA A 37 46.27 19.26 0.83
C ALA A 37 45.32 20.31 1.44
N GLY A 38 44.33 19.93 2.24
CA GLY A 38 43.51 20.88 3.01
C GLY A 38 42.73 21.92 2.16
N LYS A 39 42.61 21.72 0.85
CA LYS A 39 41.70 22.50 0.03
C LYS A 39 40.30 21.93 0.26
N VAL A 40 39.61 22.52 1.23
CA VAL A 40 38.16 22.42 1.36
C VAL A 40 37.57 22.85 0.02
N VAL A 41 37.28 21.88 -0.84
CA VAL A 41 36.42 22.11 -1.99
C VAL A 41 35.02 22.28 -1.40
N ASN A 42 34.74 23.52 -1.03
CA ASN A 42 33.48 23.97 -0.47
C ASN A 42 32.47 24.06 -1.62
N ASP A 43 32.22 22.92 -2.27
CA ASP A 43 31.25 22.83 -3.34
C ASP A 43 29.86 23.05 -2.74
N ALA A 44 29.04 23.89 -3.36
CA ALA A 44 27.65 24.12 -2.97
C ALA A 44 26.83 22.80 -2.87
N CYS A 45 27.30 21.74 -3.52
CA CYS A 45 26.78 20.37 -3.36
C CYS A 45 27.09 19.76 -1.99
N GLY A 46 28.31 19.94 -1.47
CA GLY A 46 28.76 19.47 -0.15
C GLY A 46 28.09 20.23 1.00
N GLN A 47 27.92 21.55 0.87
CA GLN A 47 27.15 22.34 1.84
C GLN A 47 25.68 21.91 1.90
N LYS A 48 25.02 21.74 0.74
CA LYS A 48 23.63 21.25 0.66
C LYS A 48 23.47 19.84 1.22
N ALA A 49 24.46 18.96 1.02
CA ALA A 49 24.47 17.62 1.61
C ALA A 49 24.57 17.71 3.16
N SER A 50 25.47 18.54 3.69
CA SER A 50 25.60 18.74 5.13
C SER A 50 24.34 19.33 5.79
N GLU A 51 23.64 20.24 5.10
CA GLU A 51 22.37 20.78 5.58
C GLU A 51 21.24 19.75 5.56
N ALA A 52 21.19 18.88 4.55
CA ALA A 52 20.22 17.81 4.46
C ALA A 52 20.42 16.79 5.59
N ASP A 53 21.68 16.43 5.87
CA ASP A 53 22.06 15.54 6.96
C ASP A 53 21.73 16.15 8.33
N ALA A 54 21.97 17.45 8.52
CA ALA A 54 21.58 18.16 9.73
C ALA A 54 20.05 18.17 9.94
N LYS A 55 19.27 18.41 8.88
CA LYS A 55 17.79 18.36 8.93
C LYS A 55 17.28 16.95 9.23
N LEU A 56 17.91 15.92 8.65
CA LEU A 56 17.59 14.53 8.93
C LEU A 56 17.85 14.19 10.40
N MET A 57 19.03 14.55 10.93
CA MET A 57 19.34 14.34 12.35
C MET A 57 18.38 15.08 13.27
N GLN A 58 18.02 16.33 12.94
CA GLN A 58 17.05 17.10 13.72
C GLN A 58 15.68 16.41 13.75
N LEU A 59 15.22 15.88 12.61
CA LEU A 59 13.97 15.16 12.51
C LEU A 59 13.99 13.88 13.36
N GLN A 60 15.07 13.10 13.27
CA GLN A 60 15.24 11.89 14.07
C GLN A 60 15.28 12.19 15.57
N ARG A 61 15.94 13.28 16.00
CA ARG A 61 15.96 13.70 17.41
C ARG A 61 14.57 14.08 17.92
N ARG A 62 13.78 14.81 17.13
CA ARG A 62 12.39 15.13 17.47
C ARG A 62 11.53 13.88 17.60
N ALA A 63 11.76 12.91 16.72
CA ALA A 63 11.03 11.66 16.72
C ALA A 63 11.43 10.79 17.93
N ALA A 64 12.72 10.75 18.28
CA ALA A 64 13.21 10.11 19.51
C ALA A 64 12.61 10.75 20.78
N PHE A 65 12.56 12.09 20.82
CA PHE A 65 11.94 12.81 21.93
C PHE A 65 10.47 12.42 22.09
N PHE A 66 9.70 12.39 21.01
CA PHE A 66 8.30 11.97 21.03
C PHE A 66 8.13 10.54 21.59
N LEU A 67 8.95 9.57 21.17
CA LEU A 67 8.85 8.20 21.68
C LEU A 67 9.22 8.09 23.17
N ARG A 68 10.23 8.85 23.62
CA ARG A 68 10.73 8.82 25.01
C ARG A 68 9.74 9.47 25.99
N ASP A 69 9.08 10.54 25.56
CA ASP A 69 8.12 11.28 26.38
C ASP A 69 6.75 10.58 26.45
N HIS A 70 6.45 9.71 25.48
CA HIS A 70 5.18 8.97 25.45
C HIS A 70 5.20 7.83 26.49
N ALA A 71 4.43 7.98 27.56
CA ALA A 71 4.47 7.10 28.74
C ALA A 71 4.23 5.61 28.44
N GLU A 72 3.34 5.29 27.49
CA GLU A 72 3.02 3.91 27.12
C GLU A 72 4.12 3.28 26.26
N LEU A 73 4.58 4.00 25.23
CA LEU A 73 5.69 3.55 24.42
C LEU A 73 6.97 3.43 25.23
N ARG A 74 7.24 4.33 26.18
CA ARG A 74 8.39 4.21 27.08
C ARG A 74 8.37 2.91 27.88
N ARG A 75 7.20 2.38 28.24
CA ARG A 75 7.10 1.06 28.90
C ARG A 75 7.37 -0.07 27.93
N VAL A 76 6.78 -0.02 26.74
CA VAL A 76 6.82 -1.08 25.72
C VAL A 76 8.17 -1.16 25.00
N LEU A 77 8.79 -0.02 24.71
CA LEU A 77 10.01 0.11 23.91
C LEU A 77 11.30 -0.07 24.73
N ARG A 78 11.22 -0.12 26.07
CA ARG A 78 12.37 -0.36 26.97
C ARG A 78 13.08 -1.70 26.73
N GLY A 79 12.42 -2.66 26.08
CA GLY A 79 13.00 -3.97 25.70
C GLY A 79 13.32 -4.14 24.21
N HIS A 80 13.10 -3.12 23.37
CA HIS A 80 13.13 -3.25 21.90
C HIS A 80 14.22 -2.40 21.19
N ASP A 81 15.30 -2.01 21.87
CA ASP A 81 16.44 -1.25 21.28
C ASP A 81 16.04 0.10 20.60
N PHE A 82 15.07 0.80 21.17
CA PHE A 82 14.74 2.19 20.75
C PHE A 82 15.58 3.25 21.47
N GLU A 83 16.37 2.88 22.47
CA GLU A 83 17.17 3.82 23.27
C GLU A 83 18.57 4.09 22.71
N ARG A 84 19.17 3.09 22.04
CA ARG A 84 20.55 3.16 21.53
C ARG A 84 20.69 4.02 20.27
N ASP A 85 19.75 3.90 19.34
CA ASP A 85 19.84 4.55 18.03
C ASP A 85 18.70 5.54 17.78
N LEU A 86 19.02 6.60 17.04
CA LEU A 86 18.02 7.52 16.51
C LEU A 86 16.99 6.75 15.66
N PRO A 87 15.68 6.95 15.88
CA PRO A 87 14.66 6.18 15.20
C PRO A 87 14.67 6.49 13.70
N ASP A 88 14.71 5.43 12.91
CA ASP A 88 14.64 5.49 11.47
C ASP A 88 13.17 5.48 10.99
N ALA A 89 13.00 5.50 9.67
CA ALA A 89 11.69 5.55 9.05
C ALA A 89 10.85 4.29 9.35
N ALA A 90 11.49 3.13 9.52
CA ALA A 90 10.85 1.85 9.78
C ALA A 90 10.38 1.75 11.24
N LYS A 91 11.22 2.11 12.21
CA LYS A 91 10.90 2.21 13.63
C LYS A 91 9.70 3.12 13.86
N MET A 92 9.65 4.27 13.20
CA MET A 92 8.50 5.18 13.26
C MET A 92 7.23 4.59 12.66
N HIS A 93 7.34 3.83 11.56
CA HIS A 93 6.19 3.15 10.98
C HIS A 93 5.66 2.05 11.89
N GLU A 94 6.55 1.30 12.54
CA GLU A 94 6.17 0.25 13.48
C GLU A 94 5.48 0.82 14.73
N ALA A 95 6.03 1.88 15.32
CA ALA A 95 5.37 2.60 16.42
C ALA A 95 3.97 3.07 16.04
N ALA A 96 3.78 3.53 14.80
CA ALA A 96 2.46 3.90 14.29
C ALA A 96 1.49 2.71 14.28
N ARG A 97 1.93 1.54 13.78
CA ARG A 97 1.11 0.32 13.75
C ARG A 97 0.74 -0.17 15.16
N LEU A 98 1.61 0.01 16.14
CA LEU A 98 1.29 -0.30 17.54
C LEU A 98 0.14 0.57 18.05
N PHE A 99 0.14 1.87 17.75
CA PHE A 99 -0.96 2.78 18.09
C PHE A 99 -2.25 2.53 17.32
N GLU A 100 -2.18 1.98 16.11
CA GLU A 100 -3.37 1.62 15.33
C GLU A 100 -4.01 0.32 15.85
N SER A 101 -3.21 -0.70 16.14
CA SER A 101 -3.67 -2.04 16.53
C SER A 101 -3.85 -2.23 18.03
N GLY A 102 -3.25 -1.38 18.85
CA GLY A 102 -3.12 -1.57 20.29
C GLY A 102 -2.13 -2.69 20.67
N GLY A 103 -1.20 -3.01 19.76
CA GLY A 103 -0.20 -4.05 19.96
C GLY A 103 0.66 -3.81 21.19
N LEU A 104 1.16 -4.90 21.81
CA LEU A 104 2.01 -4.86 23.02
C LEU A 104 1.36 -4.15 24.23
N GLY A 105 0.03 -4.03 24.24
CA GLY A 105 -0.71 -3.37 25.33
C GLY A 105 -0.71 -1.85 25.25
N VAL A 106 -0.30 -1.27 24.11
CA VAL A 106 -0.44 0.16 23.84
C VAL A 106 -1.92 0.47 23.62
N ARG A 107 -2.41 1.60 24.14
CA ARG A 107 -3.77 2.07 23.89
C ARG A 107 -3.89 2.56 22.45
N VAL A 108 -4.96 2.15 21.77
CA VAL A 108 -5.27 2.63 20.42
C VAL A 108 -5.41 4.16 20.41
N SER A 109 -4.58 4.82 19.62
CA SER A 109 -4.53 6.29 19.51
C SER A 109 -4.30 6.71 18.06
N PRO A 110 -5.38 7.04 17.31
CA PRO A 110 -5.27 7.52 15.93
C PRO A 110 -4.41 8.78 15.79
N ALA A 111 -4.40 9.64 16.82
CA ALA A 111 -3.60 10.86 16.85
C ALA A 111 -2.10 10.56 16.94
N ASP A 112 -1.70 9.62 17.81
CA ASP A 112 -0.31 9.21 17.94
C ASP A 112 0.18 8.38 16.76
N ALA A 113 -0.68 7.50 16.23
CA ALA A 113 -0.44 6.78 14.98
C ALA A 113 -0.14 7.75 13.82
N LEU A 114 -1.00 8.78 13.64
CA LEU A 114 -0.78 9.79 12.61
C LEU A 114 0.52 10.58 12.82
N ARG A 115 0.87 10.92 14.07
CA ARG A 115 2.14 11.57 14.39
C ARG A 115 3.33 10.71 13.98
N CYS A 116 3.32 9.42 14.35
CA CYS A 116 4.35 8.46 13.99
C CYS A 116 4.46 8.27 12.46
N HIS A 117 3.32 8.15 11.76
CA HIS A 117 3.30 8.07 10.30
C HIS A 117 3.85 9.33 9.62
N LYS A 118 3.59 10.53 10.18
CA LYS A 118 4.18 11.78 9.67
C LYS A 118 5.69 11.79 9.83
N PHE A 119 6.23 11.35 10.97
CA PHE A 119 7.68 11.20 11.14
C PHE A 119 8.26 10.18 10.16
N ALA A 120 7.66 8.99 10.07
CA ALA A 120 8.08 7.95 9.13
C ALA A 120 8.09 8.46 7.68
N ALA A 121 7.02 9.14 7.24
CA ALA A 121 6.92 9.68 5.88
C ALA A 121 7.96 10.78 5.60
N ALA A 122 8.27 11.62 6.60
CA ALA A 122 9.30 12.65 6.50
C ALA A 122 10.72 12.05 6.49
N LEU A 123 10.93 10.92 7.15
CA LEU A 123 12.16 10.11 7.07
C LEU A 123 12.26 9.26 5.79
N GLY A 124 11.27 9.34 4.89
CA GLY A 124 11.29 8.65 3.60
C GLY A 124 10.55 7.31 3.56
N HIS A 125 9.80 6.93 4.60
CA HIS A 125 8.99 5.71 4.59
C HIS A 125 7.82 5.84 3.59
N ARG A 126 7.90 5.08 2.50
CA ARG A 126 6.97 5.17 1.36
C ARG A 126 5.53 4.83 1.75
N ALA A 127 5.31 3.71 2.44
CA ALA A 127 3.97 3.27 2.83
C ALA A 127 3.31 4.23 3.83
N SER A 128 4.10 4.82 4.74
CA SER A 128 3.55 5.80 5.70
C SER A 128 3.02 7.04 5.01
N ARG A 129 3.58 7.44 3.85
CA ARG A 129 3.05 8.57 3.08
C ARG A 129 1.64 8.30 2.57
N GLY A 130 1.37 7.07 2.14
CA GLY A 130 0.02 6.61 1.77
C GLY A 130 -0.94 6.69 2.96
N VAL A 131 -0.52 6.17 4.13
CA VAL A 131 -1.35 6.18 5.35
C VAL A 131 -1.65 7.59 5.84
N VAL A 132 -0.69 8.53 5.79
CA VAL A 132 -0.98 9.96 6.09
C VAL A 132 -2.04 10.52 5.13
N GLY A 133 -2.08 10.06 3.88
CA GLY A 133 -3.13 10.37 2.92
C GLY A 133 -4.51 9.89 3.39
N GLU A 134 -4.59 8.69 3.96
CA GLU A 134 -5.84 8.11 4.48
C GLU A 134 -6.36 8.89 5.69
N TYR A 135 -5.48 9.28 6.61
CA TYR A 135 -5.85 10.17 7.71
C TYR A 135 -6.36 11.53 7.22
N ALA A 136 -5.76 12.07 6.16
CA ALA A 136 -6.22 13.33 5.55
C ALA A 136 -7.57 13.17 4.82
N GLU A 137 -7.89 11.98 4.31
CA GLU A 137 -9.17 11.68 3.65
C GLU A 137 -10.30 11.46 4.67
N THR A 138 -10.05 10.62 5.68
CA THR A 138 -11.03 10.21 6.70
C THR A 138 -11.27 11.31 7.74
N GLY A 139 -10.21 12.05 8.10
CA GLY A 139 -10.24 13.02 9.18
C GLY A 139 -10.21 12.42 10.58
N ALA A 140 -9.84 11.14 10.73
CA ALA A 140 -9.89 10.42 12.00
C ALA A 140 -8.97 11.00 13.11
N ALA A 141 -7.91 11.70 12.73
CA ALA A 141 -6.93 12.29 13.66
C ALA A 141 -6.51 13.73 13.30
N GLU A 142 -6.98 14.24 12.17
CA GLU A 142 -6.75 15.62 11.75
C GLU A 142 -7.96 16.14 10.98
N ARG A 143 -8.06 17.46 10.81
CA ARG A 143 -9.10 18.03 9.95
C ARG A 143 -9.01 17.43 8.55
N ARG A 144 -10.13 16.93 8.04
CA ARG A 144 -10.26 16.37 6.68
C ARG A 144 -9.77 17.37 5.62
N ARG A 145 -8.85 16.91 4.75
CA ARG A 145 -8.20 17.68 3.69
C ARG A 145 -8.14 16.86 2.39
N PRO A 146 -9.23 16.82 1.61
CA PRO A 146 -9.36 15.91 0.47
C PRO A 146 -8.31 16.16 -0.63
N ARG A 147 -8.03 17.42 -0.96
CA ARG A 147 -6.99 17.77 -1.95
C ARG A 147 -5.61 17.30 -1.54
N ARG A 148 -5.28 17.40 -0.24
CA ARG A 148 -4.01 16.95 0.32
C ARG A 148 -3.90 15.43 0.30
N ALA A 149 -4.97 14.72 0.69
CA ALA A 149 -5.04 13.26 0.63
C ALA A 149 -4.76 12.74 -0.79
N ARG A 150 -5.41 13.32 -1.81
CA ARG A 150 -5.17 12.96 -3.21
C ARG A 150 -3.72 13.18 -3.65
N THR A 151 -3.10 14.29 -3.25
CA THR A 151 -1.68 14.55 -3.56
C THR A 151 -0.77 13.51 -2.90
N LEU A 152 -1.02 13.19 -1.61
CA LEU A 152 -0.26 12.17 -0.89
C LEU A 152 -0.40 10.78 -1.53
N TYR A 153 -1.61 10.40 -1.96
CA TYR A 153 -1.81 9.16 -2.71
C TYR A 153 -1.06 9.14 -4.04
N ARG A 154 -1.07 10.25 -4.78
CA ARG A 154 -0.34 10.35 -6.05
C ARG A 154 1.16 10.20 -5.85
N ASP A 155 1.70 10.83 -4.81
CA ASP A 155 3.13 10.79 -4.53
C ASP A 155 3.55 9.40 -4.01
N ALA A 156 2.78 8.78 -3.12
CA ALA A 156 3.03 7.41 -2.67
C ALA A 156 2.84 6.38 -3.81
N ALA A 157 1.87 6.59 -4.71
CA ALA A 157 1.66 5.72 -5.88
C ALA A 157 2.81 5.77 -6.90
N ARG A 158 3.51 6.92 -6.99
CA ARG A 158 4.75 7.07 -7.77
C ARG A 158 5.90 6.25 -7.18
N ASP A 159 5.93 6.13 -5.85
CA ASP A 159 6.93 5.35 -5.10
C ASP A 159 6.67 3.84 -5.08
N ASP A 160 5.75 3.36 -5.92
CA ASP A 160 5.34 1.95 -6.05
C ASP A 160 4.49 1.39 -4.90
N ASP A 161 3.93 2.24 -4.04
CA ASP A 161 3.07 1.80 -2.94
C ASP A 161 1.74 1.21 -3.48
N PRO A 162 1.48 -0.10 -3.28
CA PRO A 162 0.26 -0.75 -3.75
C PRO A 162 -1.01 -0.22 -3.07
N ARG A 163 -0.93 0.15 -1.78
CA ARG A 163 -2.06 0.67 -1.01
C ARG A 163 -2.45 2.05 -1.52
N ALA A 164 -1.47 2.93 -1.72
CA ALA A 164 -1.70 4.26 -2.31
C ALA A 164 -2.25 4.18 -3.74
N ARG A 165 -1.77 3.25 -4.57
CA ARG A 165 -2.31 3.03 -5.92
C ARG A 165 -3.75 2.57 -5.90
N TYR A 166 -4.10 1.67 -4.99
CA TYR A 166 -5.48 1.25 -4.78
C TYR A 166 -6.35 2.43 -4.35
N ASN A 167 -5.93 3.23 -3.36
CA ASN A 167 -6.70 4.39 -2.91
C ASN A 167 -6.84 5.46 -4.00
N LEU A 168 -5.78 5.75 -4.75
CA LEU A 168 -5.87 6.64 -5.90
C LEU A 168 -6.80 6.07 -6.98
N GLY A 169 -6.77 4.76 -7.19
CA GLY A 169 -7.70 4.05 -8.06
C GLY A 169 -9.15 4.24 -7.63
N ARG A 170 -9.47 4.10 -6.33
CA ARG A 170 -10.81 4.38 -5.77
C ARG A 170 -11.23 5.83 -6.01
N VAL A 171 -10.31 6.78 -5.82
CA VAL A 171 -10.55 8.20 -6.07
C VAL A 171 -10.96 8.45 -7.52
N PHE A 172 -10.25 7.85 -8.48
CA PHE A 172 -10.64 7.93 -9.89
C PHE A 172 -11.89 7.11 -10.20
N TYR A 173 -12.12 5.99 -9.55
CA TYR A 173 -13.25 5.13 -9.85
C TYR A 173 -14.59 5.78 -9.48
N HIS A 174 -14.66 6.36 -8.28
CA HIS A 174 -15.87 6.99 -7.73
C HIS A 174 -15.92 8.52 -7.95
N GLY A 175 -14.83 9.16 -8.35
CA GLY A 175 -14.77 10.62 -8.47
C GLY A 175 -14.73 11.33 -7.11
N LEU A 176 -13.87 10.87 -6.19
CA LEU A 176 -13.77 11.39 -4.83
C LEU A 176 -12.74 12.52 -4.72
N LEU A 177 -12.70 13.18 -3.56
CA LEU A 177 -11.66 14.17 -3.21
C LEU A 177 -11.50 15.32 -4.23
N GLY A 178 -12.59 15.70 -4.91
CA GLY A 178 -12.59 16.72 -5.95
C GLY A 178 -11.89 16.28 -7.24
N GLN A 179 -11.76 14.97 -7.47
CA GLN A 179 -11.33 14.36 -8.73
C GLN A 179 -12.55 13.92 -9.52
N ARG A 180 -12.58 14.16 -10.84
CA ARG A 180 -13.62 13.59 -11.70
C ARG A 180 -13.42 12.08 -11.87
N ALA A 181 -14.53 11.34 -11.91
CA ALA A 181 -14.49 9.90 -12.13
C ALA A 181 -13.88 9.58 -13.51
N ASN A 182 -12.99 8.59 -13.54
CA ASN A 182 -12.37 8.03 -14.72
C ASN A 182 -12.05 6.56 -14.46
N ARG A 183 -12.95 5.68 -14.89
CA ARG A 183 -12.85 4.23 -14.67
C ARG A 183 -11.66 3.60 -15.39
N ARG A 184 -11.25 4.13 -16.56
CA ARG A 184 -10.06 3.66 -17.27
C ARG A 184 -8.78 3.91 -16.47
N THR A 185 -8.63 5.10 -15.91
CA THR A 185 -7.49 5.44 -15.03
C THR A 185 -7.50 4.61 -13.75
N ALA A 186 -8.69 4.41 -13.16
CA ALA A 186 -8.84 3.54 -11.99
C ALA A 186 -8.39 2.10 -12.29
N ARG A 187 -8.82 1.52 -13.42
CA ARG A 187 -8.41 0.20 -13.89
C ARG A 187 -6.89 0.05 -13.91
N LEU A 188 -6.19 0.98 -14.56
CA LEU A 188 -4.73 0.95 -14.67
C LEU A 188 -4.02 1.02 -13.31
N LEU A 189 -4.58 1.79 -12.37
CA LEU A 189 -4.06 1.88 -11.00
C LEU A 189 -4.30 0.58 -10.22
N PHE A 190 -5.49 -0.01 -10.36
CA PHE A 190 -5.80 -1.30 -9.77
C PHE A 190 -4.96 -2.43 -10.34
N GLU A 191 -4.71 -2.49 -11.65
CA GLU A 191 -3.80 -3.46 -12.27
C GLU A 191 -2.39 -3.39 -11.67
N LYS A 192 -1.85 -2.18 -11.51
CA LYS A 192 -0.52 -1.99 -10.89
C LYS A 192 -0.49 -2.44 -9.43
N ALA A 193 -1.52 -2.12 -8.65
CA ALA A 193 -1.64 -2.57 -7.26
C ALA A 193 -1.84 -4.09 -7.15
N ALA A 194 -2.67 -4.68 -8.01
CA ALA A 194 -2.96 -6.11 -8.04
C ALA A 194 -1.74 -6.96 -8.42
N ARG A 195 -0.85 -6.44 -9.29
CA ARG A 195 0.45 -7.08 -9.60
C ARG A 195 1.36 -7.19 -8.37
N ARG A 196 1.22 -6.26 -7.42
CA ARG A 196 1.90 -6.30 -6.11
C ARG A 196 1.08 -7.06 -5.05
N LYS A 197 0.12 -7.87 -5.50
CA LYS A 197 -0.79 -8.69 -4.67
C LYS A 197 -1.63 -7.88 -3.69
N HIS A 198 -2.02 -6.65 -4.03
CA HIS A 198 -2.93 -5.88 -3.19
C HIS A 198 -4.35 -6.47 -3.23
N ARG A 199 -4.76 -7.12 -2.13
CA ARG A 199 -6.09 -7.75 -1.93
C ARG A 199 -7.25 -6.91 -2.47
N GLY A 200 -7.37 -5.65 -2.02
CA GLY A 200 -8.48 -4.78 -2.43
C GLY A 200 -8.46 -4.41 -3.92
N ALA A 201 -7.28 -4.37 -4.54
CA ALA A 201 -7.17 -4.03 -5.96
C ALA A 201 -7.53 -5.22 -6.85
N GLN A 202 -7.20 -6.45 -6.41
CA GLN A 202 -7.65 -7.67 -7.06
C GLN A 202 -9.18 -7.78 -6.98
N ALA A 203 -9.78 -7.56 -5.81
CA ALA A 203 -11.23 -7.51 -5.66
C ALA A 203 -11.89 -6.48 -6.59
N ALA A 204 -11.32 -5.27 -6.67
CA ALA A 204 -11.81 -4.22 -7.55
C ALA A 204 -11.71 -4.60 -9.04
N LEU A 205 -10.62 -5.24 -9.47
CA LEU A 205 -10.51 -5.73 -10.85
C LEU A 205 -11.52 -6.83 -11.15
N GLY A 206 -11.75 -7.76 -10.21
CA GLY A 206 -12.78 -8.79 -10.35
C GLY A 206 -14.15 -8.17 -10.63
N TYR A 207 -14.50 -7.15 -9.85
CA TYR A 207 -15.73 -6.38 -10.05
C TYR A 207 -15.79 -5.64 -11.39
N MET A 208 -14.69 -5.00 -11.81
CA MET A 208 -14.65 -4.29 -13.09
C MET A 208 -14.80 -5.23 -14.30
N TYR A 209 -14.25 -6.45 -14.23
CA TYR A 209 -14.46 -7.48 -15.26
C TYR A 209 -15.88 -8.04 -15.26
N GLU A 210 -16.49 -8.22 -14.08
CA GLU A 210 -17.89 -8.66 -13.96
C GLU A 210 -18.86 -7.62 -14.54
N LYS A 211 -18.60 -6.33 -14.31
CA LYS A 211 -19.48 -5.21 -14.72
C LYS A 211 -19.10 -4.56 -16.05
N ALA A 212 -18.10 -5.07 -16.76
CA ALA A 212 -17.60 -4.51 -18.02
C ALA A 212 -17.26 -3.01 -17.91
N GLU A 213 -16.54 -2.61 -16.86
CA GLU A 213 -16.26 -1.21 -16.57
C GLU A 213 -14.84 -0.77 -16.96
N GLY A 214 -14.69 0.52 -17.26
CA GLY A 214 -13.39 1.13 -17.56
C GLY A 214 -12.77 0.56 -18.83
N ASP A 215 -13.55 0.54 -19.91
CA ASP A 215 -13.18 0.02 -21.24
C ASP A 215 -12.83 -1.49 -21.25
N LEU A 216 -13.43 -2.25 -20.34
CA LEU A 216 -13.37 -3.71 -20.32
C LEU A 216 -14.62 -4.30 -20.94
N LYS A 217 -14.48 -5.49 -21.53
CA LYS A 217 -15.61 -6.37 -21.83
C LYS A 217 -15.91 -7.23 -20.61
N ALA A 218 -17.16 -7.65 -20.46
CA ALA A 218 -17.52 -8.64 -19.45
C ALA A 218 -16.69 -9.90 -19.67
N ASP A 219 -16.01 -10.37 -18.63
CA ASP A 219 -15.16 -11.56 -18.68
C ASP A 219 -15.25 -12.28 -17.34
N ALA A 220 -16.14 -13.28 -17.27
CA ALA A 220 -16.41 -14.03 -16.06
C ALA A 220 -15.17 -14.80 -15.58
N ALA A 221 -14.36 -15.35 -16.49
CA ALA A 221 -13.14 -16.08 -16.14
C ALA A 221 -12.10 -15.16 -15.49
N ARG A 222 -11.90 -13.95 -16.02
CA ARG A 222 -11.03 -12.95 -15.37
C ARG A 222 -11.61 -12.46 -14.05
N ALA A 223 -12.93 -12.25 -13.97
CA ALA A 223 -13.58 -11.87 -12.72
C ALA A 223 -13.34 -12.93 -11.63
N GLN A 224 -13.57 -14.20 -11.96
CA GLN A 224 -13.31 -15.37 -11.12
C GLN A 224 -11.86 -15.41 -10.65
N HIS A 225 -10.90 -15.28 -11.56
CA HIS A 225 -9.47 -15.30 -11.25
C HIS A 225 -9.07 -14.22 -10.24
N TYR A 226 -9.56 -12.99 -10.41
CA TYR A 226 -9.24 -11.90 -9.51
C TYR A 226 -9.96 -12.02 -8.16
N TYR A 227 -11.22 -12.49 -8.15
CA TYR A 227 -11.94 -12.74 -6.91
C TYR A 227 -11.31 -13.89 -6.11
N ALA A 228 -10.90 -14.99 -6.76
CA ALA A 228 -10.21 -16.10 -6.10
C ALA A 228 -8.91 -15.63 -5.43
N LYS A 229 -8.06 -14.87 -6.14
CA LYS A 229 -6.83 -14.31 -5.56
C LYS A 229 -7.05 -13.42 -4.34
N ALA A 230 -8.12 -12.63 -4.35
CA ALA A 230 -8.48 -11.78 -3.23
C ALA A 230 -9.07 -12.61 -2.08
N ALA A 231 -9.89 -13.63 -2.38
CA ALA A 231 -10.46 -14.56 -1.41
C ALA A 231 -9.38 -15.38 -0.69
N ASP A 232 -8.35 -15.86 -1.41
CA ASP A 232 -7.17 -16.54 -0.85
C ASP A 232 -6.39 -15.68 0.16
N GLN A 233 -6.54 -14.35 0.08
CA GLN A 233 -5.97 -13.38 1.02
C GLN A 233 -6.96 -12.98 2.12
N GLY A 234 -8.04 -13.73 2.32
CA GLY A 234 -9.07 -13.45 3.32
C GLY A 234 -9.93 -12.23 2.96
N CYS A 235 -10.30 -12.05 1.68
CA CYS A 235 -11.30 -11.06 1.29
C CYS A 235 -12.69 -11.71 1.23
N ASP A 236 -13.45 -11.62 2.31
CA ASP A 236 -14.77 -12.26 2.43
C ASP A 236 -15.74 -11.81 1.33
N ARG A 237 -15.72 -10.52 0.97
CA ARG A 237 -16.54 -9.99 -0.13
C ARG A 237 -16.17 -10.60 -1.48
N SER A 238 -14.89 -10.91 -1.71
CA SER A 238 -14.45 -11.59 -2.93
C SER A 238 -14.83 -13.07 -2.91
N ALA A 239 -14.71 -13.75 -1.76
CA ALA A 239 -15.21 -15.12 -1.60
C ALA A 239 -16.72 -15.21 -1.85
N PHE A 240 -17.50 -14.25 -1.34
CA PHE A 240 -18.93 -14.13 -1.59
C PHE A 240 -19.24 -13.88 -3.07
N ASN A 241 -18.57 -12.91 -3.70
CA ASN A 241 -18.77 -12.60 -5.12
C ASN A 241 -18.36 -13.78 -6.01
N LEU A 242 -17.31 -14.52 -5.63
CA LEU A 242 -16.89 -15.73 -6.31
C LEU A 242 -17.97 -16.82 -6.22
N GLY A 243 -18.53 -17.06 -5.03
CA GLY A 243 -19.66 -17.99 -4.86
C GLY A 243 -20.87 -17.60 -5.71
N ARG A 244 -21.21 -16.31 -5.74
CA ARG A 244 -22.31 -15.78 -6.58
C ARG A 244 -22.04 -15.93 -8.08
N LEU A 245 -20.78 -15.74 -8.50
CA LEU A 245 -20.36 -15.92 -9.89
C LEU A 245 -20.51 -17.39 -10.31
N TYR A 246 -20.07 -18.33 -9.46
CA TYR A 246 -20.26 -19.76 -9.71
C TYR A 246 -21.75 -20.12 -9.80
N GLU A 247 -22.59 -19.69 -8.85
CA GLU A 247 -24.05 -19.94 -8.89
C GLU A 247 -24.70 -19.44 -10.19
N THR A 248 -24.25 -18.28 -10.70
CA THR A 248 -24.73 -17.72 -11.98
C THR A 248 -24.22 -18.53 -13.17
N LEU A 249 -22.98 -19.00 -13.12
CA LEU A 249 -22.36 -19.83 -14.15
C LEU A 249 -22.93 -21.25 -14.19
N LEU A 250 -23.43 -21.79 -13.06
CA LEU A 250 -24.10 -23.09 -12.91
C LEU A 250 -25.53 -23.14 -13.47
N LEU A 251 -26.16 -21.98 -13.70
CA LEU A 251 -27.45 -21.86 -14.41
C LEU A 251 -27.27 -21.91 -15.94
N ALA A 252 -26.05 -21.75 -16.43
CA ALA A 252 -25.58 -22.30 -17.71
C ALA A 252 -24.88 -23.63 -17.38
N PRO A 253 -24.85 -24.68 -18.22
CA PRO A 253 -24.55 -26.04 -17.77
C PRO A 253 -23.16 -26.15 -17.08
N PRO A 254 -22.99 -27.03 -16.07
CA PRO A 254 -21.78 -27.03 -15.26
C PRO A 254 -20.59 -27.54 -16.05
N PRO A 255 -19.45 -26.84 -16.05
CA PRO A 255 -18.17 -27.51 -16.09
C PRO A 255 -17.85 -27.90 -14.64
N ASP A 256 -17.80 -29.20 -14.38
CA ASP A 256 -16.97 -29.81 -13.34
C ASP A 256 -17.51 -29.71 -11.89
N GLU A 257 -17.79 -30.86 -11.28
CA GLU A 257 -18.25 -31.05 -9.88
C GLU A 257 -17.32 -30.38 -8.83
N THR A 258 -16.02 -30.28 -9.15
CA THR A 258 -15.00 -29.64 -8.31
C THR A 258 -15.18 -28.12 -8.18
N ALA A 259 -15.75 -27.47 -9.19
CA ALA A 259 -16.00 -26.02 -9.17
C ALA A 259 -17.20 -25.66 -8.26
N TYR A 260 -18.19 -26.54 -8.18
CA TYR A 260 -19.35 -26.40 -7.29
C TYR A 260 -18.95 -26.51 -5.82
N ASP A 261 -18.16 -27.53 -5.47
CA ASP A 261 -17.67 -27.73 -4.09
C ASP A 261 -16.76 -26.58 -3.64
N ALA A 262 -15.93 -26.06 -4.54
CA ALA A 262 -15.15 -24.85 -4.28
C ALA A 262 -16.06 -23.65 -3.98
N ALA A 263 -17.15 -23.45 -4.74
CA ALA A 263 -18.10 -22.36 -4.52
C ALA A 263 -18.82 -22.47 -3.16
N VAL A 264 -19.27 -23.68 -2.79
CA VAL A 264 -19.92 -23.95 -1.49
C VAL A 264 -18.94 -23.71 -0.35
N ARG A 265 -17.68 -24.13 -0.48
CA ARG A 265 -16.61 -23.88 0.49
C ARG A 265 -16.35 -22.39 0.69
N TRP A 266 -16.25 -21.60 -0.38
CA TRP A 266 -16.04 -20.15 -0.27
C TRP A 266 -17.25 -19.42 0.33
N ARG A 267 -18.47 -19.89 0.05
CA ARG A 267 -19.71 -19.37 0.68
C ARG A 267 -19.75 -19.70 2.17
N GLY A 268 -19.33 -20.91 2.56
CA GLY A 268 -19.20 -21.32 3.96
C GLY A 268 -18.16 -20.50 4.72
N ALA A 269 -17.02 -20.20 4.08
CA ALA A 269 -16.00 -19.30 4.62
C ALA A 269 -16.52 -17.86 4.79
N ALA A 270 -17.34 -17.36 3.85
CA ALA A 270 -17.96 -16.03 3.93
C ALA A 270 -19.14 -15.92 4.92
N ARG A 271 -19.71 -17.05 5.37
CA ARG A 271 -20.89 -17.12 6.26
C ARG A 271 -20.56 -17.17 7.75
N GLN A 272 -19.30 -17.35 8.14
CA GLN A 272 -18.89 -17.31 9.54
C GLN A 272 -18.97 -15.85 10.04
N PRO A 273 -19.84 -15.49 11.01
CA PRO A 273 -19.74 -14.21 11.68
C PRO A 273 -18.48 -14.24 12.55
N MET A 274 -17.42 -13.54 12.14
CA MET A 274 -16.23 -13.46 12.96
C MET A 274 -16.56 -12.67 14.24
N VAL A 275 -16.50 -13.38 15.36
CA VAL A 275 -16.48 -12.83 16.72
C VAL A 275 -15.52 -11.64 16.76
N ARG A 276 -15.99 -10.52 17.32
CA ARG A 276 -15.25 -9.24 17.43
C ARG A 276 -13.79 -9.47 17.83
N VAL A 277 -12.88 -9.11 16.94
CA VAL A 277 -11.52 -8.70 17.27
C VAL A 277 -11.29 -7.31 16.67
N SER A 278 -10.78 -6.43 17.50
CA SER A 278 -10.60 -4.98 17.36
C SER A 278 -10.22 -4.49 15.96
N ALA A 279 -10.96 -3.46 15.52
CA ALA A 279 -10.60 -2.45 14.51
C ALA A 279 -9.34 -2.75 13.68
N SER A 280 -9.50 -3.49 12.58
CA SER A 280 -8.44 -3.55 11.55
C SER A 280 -8.38 -2.21 10.84
N ALA A 281 -7.22 -1.56 10.88
CA ALA A 281 -6.87 -0.24 10.33
C ALA A 281 -6.84 -0.17 8.78
N ASP A 282 -7.74 -0.90 8.13
CA ASP A 282 -7.96 -0.84 6.69
C ASP A 282 -9.32 -0.19 6.48
N GLY A 283 -9.32 1.14 6.24
CA GLY A 283 -10.50 1.94 5.90
C GLY A 283 -11.15 1.58 4.56
N SER A 284 -11.27 0.29 4.25
CA SER A 284 -11.93 -0.27 3.08
C SER A 284 -13.43 -0.43 3.31
N GLU A 285 -14.11 0.67 3.66
CA GLU A 285 -15.52 0.81 3.32
C GLU A 285 -15.59 1.33 1.89
N ILE A 286 -15.90 0.44 0.95
CA ILE A 286 -16.52 0.85 -0.31
C ILE A 286 -18.03 0.85 -0.04
N PRO A 287 -18.67 2.03 0.08
CA PRO A 287 -20.12 2.11 0.08
C PRO A 287 -20.58 1.80 -1.34
N VAL A 288 -21.20 0.65 -1.53
CA VAL A 288 -22.03 0.38 -2.70
C VAL A 288 -23.41 0.03 -2.16
N ASP A 289 -24.32 0.96 -2.42
CA ASP A 289 -25.73 0.97 -2.05
C ASP A 289 -26.38 -0.36 -2.47
N VAL A 290 -26.64 -1.24 -1.49
CA VAL A 290 -27.51 -2.41 -1.68
C VAL A 290 -28.93 -1.92 -1.43
N ARG A 291 -29.45 -1.06 -2.30
CA ARG A 291 -30.91 -0.90 -2.43
C ARG A 291 -31.41 -2.02 -3.31
N ALA A 292 -31.85 -3.05 -2.61
CA ALA A 292 -32.50 -4.25 -3.10
C ALA A 292 -33.56 -3.94 -4.17
N GLY A 293 -33.30 -4.39 -5.38
CA GLY A 293 -34.35 -4.84 -6.28
C GLY A 293 -34.83 -6.20 -5.80
N THR A 294 -35.90 -6.21 -5.01
CA THR A 294 -36.77 -7.38 -4.83
C THR A 294 -38.20 -6.88 -4.74
N SER A 295 -38.86 -6.88 -5.89
CA SER A 295 -40.32 -6.86 -5.99
C SER A 295 -40.85 -8.28 -5.80
N GLY A 296 -41.78 -8.47 -4.86
CA GLY A 296 -42.93 -9.35 -5.07
C GLY A 296 -43.11 -10.59 -4.18
N ARG A 297 -44.21 -10.55 -3.41
CA ARG A 297 -45.09 -11.64 -2.92
C ARG A 297 -44.57 -12.48 -1.75
N ARG A 298 -45.36 -12.83 -0.71
CA ARG A 298 -46.78 -12.71 -0.33
C ARG A 298 -46.81 -12.85 1.22
N SER A 299 -47.72 -12.25 1.98
CA SER A 299 -49.01 -12.87 2.33
C SER A 299 -49.83 -11.90 3.19
N ALA A 300 -51.13 -11.96 2.99
CA ALA A 300 -52.18 -11.26 3.72
C ALA A 300 -52.18 -11.55 5.23
N ALA A 301 -52.49 -10.52 6.02
CA ALA A 301 -53.38 -10.62 7.16
C ALA A 301 -53.97 -9.24 7.46
N SER A 302 -55.30 -9.20 7.42
CA SER A 302 -56.22 -8.10 7.65
C SER A 302 -56.24 -7.61 9.10
N SER A 303 -56.31 -6.30 9.33
CA SER A 303 -57.30 -5.67 10.24
C SER A 303 -57.19 -4.13 10.25
N GLY A 304 -58.27 -3.51 9.76
CA GLY A 304 -58.89 -2.19 10.00
C GLY A 304 -58.16 -1.00 10.67
N PRO A 305 -58.56 0.25 10.32
CA PRO A 305 -57.94 1.49 10.79
C PRO A 305 -58.53 1.99 12.12
N ARG A 306 -57.73 2.73 12.89
CA ARG A 306 -58.25 3.72 13.85
C ARG A 306 -57.63 5.08 13.57
N THR A 307 -58.51 5.99 13.21
CA THR A 307 -58.32 7.42 13.00
C THR A 307 -57.94 8.14 14.30
N GLY A 308 -57.08 9.14 14.16
CA GLY A 308 -56.90 10.28 15.04
C GLY A 308 -56.47 11.46 14.16
#